data_AF-A0A1M7KFP4-F1
#
_entry.id   AF-A0A1M7KFP4-F1
#
_cell.length_a   1.000
_cell.length_b   1.000
_cell.length_c   1.000
_cell.angle_alpha   90.00
_cell.angle_beta   90.00
_cell.angle_gamma   90.00
#
_symmetry.space_group_name_H-M   'P 1'
#
loop_
_entity.id
_entity.type
_entity.pdbx_description
1 polymer ?
#
loop_
_entity_poly.entity_id
_entity_poly.type
_entity_poly.pdbx_seq_one_letter_code
_entity_poly.pdbx_strand_id
1 'polypeptide(L)'
;MPASVHQLPTPKALPLVQPDRGDWGALRAELHKRCADQDLAELWRDMAPGERRTLLASAAIPQADRDIRQAIEDMPKPRRDAIRAAIHRMSQYASRLRERMDGERKHPSRDLASHAREALAEGNTEGALHWISMIERGVA
;
A
#
# COMPACT_ATOMS: atom_id res chain seq x y z
N MET A 1 37.49 43.00 -41.25
CA MET A 1 36.74 41.80 -41.67
C MET A 1 35.91 41.33 -40.48
N PRO A 2 34.60 41.62 -40.40
CA PRO A 2 33.78 41.12 -39.29
C PRO A 2 33.47 39.63 -39.50
N ALA A 3 33.64 38.84 -38.44
CA ALA A 3 33.33 37.41 -38.44
C ALA A 3 31.81 37.19 -38.39
N SER A 4 31.27 36.48 -39.37
CA SER A 4 29.87 36.06 -39.38
C SER A 4 29.64 34.97 -38.35
N VAL A 5 28.94 35.29 -37.26
CA VAL A 5 28.50 34.32 -36.25
C VAL A 5 27.24 33.64 -36.76
N HIS A 6 27.33 32.37 -37.11
CA HIS A 6 26.15 31.55 -37.44
C HIS A 6 25.45 31.13 -36.14
N GLN A 7 24.23 31.63 -35.92
CA GLN A 7 23.39 31.18 -34.82
C GLN A 7 22.96 29.73 -35.07
N LEU A 8 23.22 28.86 -34.08
CA LEU A 8 22.74 27.48 -34.10
C LEU A 8 21.20 27.47 -34.03
N PRO A 9 20.53 26.53 -34.74
CA PRO A 9 19.08 26.44 -34.70
C PRO A 9 18.61 26.19 -33.26
N THR A 10 17.72 27.04 -32.77
CA THR A 10 17.08 26.86 -31.47
C THR A 10 16.32 25.54 -31.49
N PRO A 11 16.59 24.59 -30.56
CA PRO A 11 15.82 23.36 -30.50
C PRO A 11 14.36 23.72 -30.26
N LYS A 12 13.51 23.31 -31.21
CA LYS A 12 12.07 23.51 -31.18
C LYS A 12 11.54 22.99 -29.85
N ALA A 13 10.98 23.87 -29.03
CA ALA A 13 10.40 23.50 -27.75
C ALA A 13 9.41 22.35 -27.96
N LEU A 14 9.67 21.22 -27.30
CA LEU A 14 8.75 20.08 -27.30
C LEU A 14 7.40 20.56 -26.76
N PRO A 15 6.27 20.11 -27.35
CA PRO A 15 4.96 20.57 -26.92
C PRO A 15 4.76 20.25 -25.44
N LEU A 16 4.27 21.27 -24.73
CA LEU A 16 3.74 21.17 -23.37
C LEU A 16 2.78 19.96 -23.35
N VAL A 17 3.08 18.99 -22.49
CA VAL A 17 2.40 17.71 -22.27
C VAL A 17 0.97 17.66 -22.86
N GLN A 18 0.74 16.75 -23.82
CA GLN A 18 -0.57 16.56 -24.46
C GLN A 18 -1.69 16.42 -23.42
N PRO A 19 -2.88 17.02 -23.67
CA PRO A 19 -4.04 16.85 -22.79
C PRO A 19 -4.42 15.38 -22.73
N ASP A 20 -4.70 14.98 -21.50
CA ASP A 20 -4.73 13.61 -21.01
C ASP A 20 -5.78 12.75 -21.73
N ARG A 21 -5.35 11.76 -22.53
CA ARG A 21 -6.24 10.79 -23.17
C ARG A 21 -6.37 9.55 -22.28
N GLY A 22 -7.36 9.51 -21.39
CA GLY A 22 -7.75 8.30 -20.64
C GLY A 22 -7.20 8.22 -19.21
N ASP A 23 -7.38 9.29 -18.42
CA ASP A 23 -7.09 9.36 -16.98
C ASP A 23 -5.61 9.15 -16.57
N TRP A 24 -4.66 9.16 -17.51
CA TRP A 24 -3.24 8.94 -17.23
C TRP A 24 -2.60 10.07 -16.41
N GLY A 25 -3.11 11.27 -16.52
CA GLY A 25 -2.77 12.46 -15.76
C GLY A 25 -3.29 12.38 -14.33
N ALA A 26 -4.48 11.80 -14.11
CA ALA A 26 -4.95 11.48 -12.77
C ALA A 26 -4.05 10.42 -12.11
N LEU A 27 -3.73 9.34 -12.83
CA LEU A 27 -2.79 8.31 -12.37
C LEU A 27 -1.39 8.88 -12.12
N ARG A 28 -0.88 9.73 -13.00
CA ARG A 28 0.43 10.37 -12.84
C ARG A 28 0.44 11.31 -11.63
N ALA A 29 -0.62 12.08 -11.41
CA ALA A 29 -0.75 12.93 -10.24
C ALA A 29 -0.81 12.12 -8.94
N GLU A 30 -1.55 11.01 -8.94
CA GLU A 30 -1.58 10.05 -7.83
C GLU A 30 -0.18 9.49 -7.54
N LEU A 31 0.52 8.98 -8.56
CA LEU A 31 1.88 8.47 -8.40
C LEU A 31 2.86 9.53 -7.89
N HIS A 32 2.76 10.77 -8.36
CA HIS A 32 3.56 11.88 -7.84
C HIS A 32 3.26 12.18 -6.37
N LYS A 33 1.98 12.16 -5.96
CA LYS A 33 1.58 12.33 -4.55
C LYS A 33 2.14 11.21 -3.67
N ARG A 34 2.07 9.96 -4.14
CA ARG A 34 2.65 8.81 -3.44
C ARG A 34 4.17 8.91 -3.33
N CYS A 35 4.84 9.35 -4.39
CA CYS A 35 6.28 9.65 -4.37
C CYS A 35 6.64 10.82 -3.45
N ALA A 36 5.72 11.75 -3.22
CA ALA A 36 5.89 12.86 -2.29
C ALA A 36 5.60 12.48 -0.82
N ASP A 37 5.46 11.18 -0.52
CA ASP A 37 5.20 10.66 0.83
C ASP A 37 3.84 11.08 1.43
N GLN A 38 2.85 11.47 0.60
CA GLN A 38 1.55 11.94 1.10
C GLN A 38 0.81 10.87 1.93
N ASP A 39 0.75 9.63 1.44
CA ASP A 39 0.12 8.52 2.18
C ASP A 39 0.81 8.26 3.53
N LEU A 40 2.13 8.43 3.56
CA LEU A 40 2.93 8.26 4.77
C LEU A 40 2.66 9.40 5.77
N ALA A 41 2.42 10.62 5.28
CA ALA A 41 2.00 11.76 6.10
C ALA A 41 0.58 11.66 6.64
N GLU A 42 -0.35 11.16 5.85
CA GLU A 42 -1.70 10.84 6.31
C GLU A 42 -1.66 9.80 7.42
N LEU A 43 -1.01 8.66 7.18
CA LEU A 43 -0.85 7.62 8.20
C LEU A 43 -0.18 8.16 9.47
N TRP A 44 0.90 8.94 9.33
CA TRP A 44 1.61 9.50 10.48
C TRP A 44 0.73 10.42 11.33
N ARG A 45 -0.09 11.25 10.70
CA ARG A 45 -1.02 12.16 11.39
C ARG A 45 -2.05 11.41 12.21
N ASP A 46 -2.55 10.30 11.69
CA ASP A 46 -3.60 9.48 12.34
C ASP A 46 -3.05 8.63 13.50
N MET A 47 -1.75 8.37 13.55
CA MET A 47 -1.13 7.59 14.62
C MET A 47 -1.04 8.36 15.94
N ALA A 48 -1.38 7.68 17.03
CA ALA A 48 -1.18 8.16 18.40
C ALA A 48 0.33 8.24 18.75
N PRO A 49 0.73 9.10 19.70
CA PRO A 49 2.14 9.28 20.06
C PRO A 49 2.86 7.98 20.49
N GLY A 50 2.15 7.07 21.16
CA GLY A 50 2.70 5.76 21.53
C GLY A 50 3.01 4.88 20.32
N GLU A 51 2.14 4.91 19.30
CA GLU A 51 2.31 4.15 18.06
C GLU A 51 3.48 4.71 17.24
N ARG A 52 3.59 6.03 17.17
CA ARG A 52 4.73 6.71 16.54
C ARG A 52 6.05 6.32 17.19
N ARG A 53 6.10 6.24 18.53
CA ARG A 53 7.30 5.79 19.26
C ARG A 53 7.70 4.37 18.85
N THR A 54 6.75 3.45 18.85
CA THR A 54 6.98 2.05 18.45
C THR A 54 7.47 1.94 17.02
N LEU A 55 6.89 2.74 16.12
CA LEU A 55 7.27 2.76 14.71
C LEU A 55 8.69 3.32 14.51
N LEU A 56 9.04 4.42 15.18
CA LEU A 56 10.39 5.00 15.13
C LEU A 56 11.45 4.04 15.69
N ALA A 57 11.13 3.33 16.78
CA ALA A 57 11.99 2.28 17.32
C ALA A 57 12.19 1.13 16.31
N SER A 58 11.11 0.71 15.64
CA SER A 58 11.15 -0.33 14.60
C SER A 58 11.89 0.09 13.32
N ALA A 59 11.97 1.41 13.08
CA ALA A 59 12.77 2.03 12.04
C ALA A 59 14.25 2.24 12.44
N ALA A 60 14.64 1.86 13.66
CA ALA A 60 15.97 2.05 14.23
C ALA A 60 16.44 3.53 14.19
N ILE A 61 15.50 4.47 14.38
CA ILE A 61 15.82 5.90 14.38
C ILE A 61 16.26 6.31 15.79
N PRO A 62 17.53 6.70 15.99
CA PRO A 62 17.99 7.21 17.28
C PRO A 62 17.28 8.54 17.58
N GLN A 63 16.88 8.74 18.84
CA GLN A 63 16.12 9.91 19.33
C GLN A 63 14.63 9.91 18.96
N ALA A 64 13.99 8.73 18.94
CA ALA A 64 12.56 8.58 18.70
C ALA A 64 11.69 9.60 19.48
N ASP A 65 11.99 9.88 20.74
CA ASP A 65 11.19 10.81 21.56
C ASP A 65 11.12 12.25 21.05
N ARG A 66 12.17 12.74 20.38
CA ARG A 66 12.18 14.07 19.77
C ARG A 66 11.33 14.11 18.50
N ASP A 67 11.36 13.01 17.76
CA ASP A 67 10.76 12.91 16.42
C ASP A 67 9.26 12.55 16.47
N ILE A 68 8.73 12.02 17.59
CA ILE A 68 7.29 11.66 17.73
C ILE A 68 6.35 12.83 17.41
N ARG A 69 6.75 14.05 17.77
CA ARG A 69 5.95 15.26 17.57
C ARG A 69 6.23 15.98 16.25
N GLN A 70 7.28 15.57 15.53
CA GLN A 70 7.65 16.18 14.27
C GLN A 70 6.67 15.73 13.17
N ALA A 71 6.31 16.64 12.27
CA ALA A 71 5.61 16.29 11.05
C ALA A 71 6.52 15.41 10.19
N ILE A 72 5.96 14.40 9.51
CA ILE A 72 6.81 13.45 8.78
C ILE A 72 7.45 14.11 7.56
N GLU A 73 6.80 15.12 6.99
CA GLU A 73 7.26 15.90 5.84
C GLU A 73 8.56 16.65 6.15
N ASP A 74 8.72 17.09 7.40
CA ASP A 74 9.91 17.78 7.90
C ASP A 74 11.07 16.82 8.22
N MET A 75 10.81 15.51 8.26
CA MET A 75 11.87 14.53 8.51
C MET A 75 12.75 14.37 7.27
N PRO A 76 14.08 14.20 7.42
CA PRO A 76 14.96 13.87 6.31
C PRO A 76 14.48 12.62 5.56
N LYS A 77 14.58 12.65 4.22
CA LYS A 77 14.17 11.52 3.35
C LYS A 77 14.67 10.14 3.82
N PRO A 78 15.93 9.96 4.25
CA PRO A 78 16.39 8.67 4.77
C PRO A 78 15.60 8.15 5.98
N ARG A 79 15.10 9.04 6.84
CA ARG A 79 14.26 8.65 7.99
C ARG A 79 12.87 8.22 7.52
N ARG A 80 12.27 8.95 6.57
CA ARG A 80 10.96 8.58 5.99
C ARG A 80 11.03 7.23 5.27
N ASP A 81 12.13 6.97 4.56
CA ASP A 81 12.38 5.68 3.93
C ASP A 81 12.58 4.55 4.95
N ALA A 82 13.27 4.82 6.07
CA ALA A 82 13.40 3.86 7.17
C ALA A 82 12.05 3.53 7.82
N ILE A 83 11.19 4.54 8.02
CA ILE A 83 9.82 4.37 8.52
C ILE A 83 9.00 3.51 7.55
N ARG A 84 9.03 3.83 6.25
CA ARG A 84 8.35 3.03 5.21
C ARG A 84 8.82 1.57 5.22
N ALA A 85 10.13 1.36 5.32
CA ALA A 85 10.69 0.02 5.39
C ALA A 85 10.25 -0.73 6.67
N ALA A 86 10.13 -0.04 7.80
CA ALA A 86 9.62 -0.63 9.04
C ALA A 86 8.15 -1.04 8.90
N ILE A 87 7.29 -0.17 8.38
CA ILE A 87 5.87 -0.48 8.10
C ILE A 87 5.78 -1.71 7.20
N HIS A 88 6.56 -1.75 6.11
CA HIS A 88 6.55 -2.89 5.20
C HIS A 88 6.94 -4.20 5.88
N ARG A 89 8.01 -4.20 6.70
CA ARG A 89 8.41 -5.38 7.48
C ARG A 89 7.31 -5.81 8.46
N MET A 90 6.70 -4.87 9.18
CA MET A 90 5.62 -5.16 10.12
C MET A 90 4.41 -5.78 9.42
N SER A 91 4.01 -5.25 8.26
CA SER A 91 2.94 -5.83 7.44
C SER A 91 3.28 -7.24 6.96
N GLN A 92 4.52 -7.48 6.53
CA GLN A 92 4.96 -8.83 6.17
C GLN A 92 4.92 -9.80 7.36
N TYR A 93 5.33 -9.36 8.56
CA TYR A 93 5.23 -10.18 9.76
C TYR A 93 3.78 -10.49 10.12
N ALA A 94 2.87 -9.52 10.01
CA ALA A 94 1.45 -9.73 10.24
C ALA A 94 0.85 -10.73 9.24
N SER A 95 1.19 -10.64 7.95
CA SER A 95 0.76 -11.59 6.93
C SER A 95 1.28 -13.01 7.23
N ARG A 96 2.57 -13.16 7.52
CA ARG A 96 3.16 -14.47 7.88
C ARG A 96 2.55 -15.07 9.14
N LEU A 97 2.24 -14.23 10.13
CA LEU A 97 1.56 -14.67 11.35
C LEU A 97 0.16 -15.20 11.03
N ARG A 98 -0.60 -14.46 10.21
CA ARG A 98 -1.92 -14.88 9.74
C ARG A 98 -1.84 -16.19 8.96
N GLU A 99 -0.91 -16.30 8.02
CA GLU A 99 -0.68 -17.52 7.23
C GLU A 99 -0.35 -18.73 8.12
N ARG A 100 0.46 -18.56 9.17
CA ARG A 100 0.75 -19.64 10.13
C ARG A 100 -0.49 -20.04 10.94
N MET A 101 -1.26 -19.06 11.42
CA MET A 101 -2.50 -19.32 12.15
C MET A 101 -3.55 -20.01 11.26
N ASP A 102 -3.67 -19.61 10.00
CA ASP A 102 -4.54 -20.23 9.02
C ASP A 102 -4.01 -21.60 8.55
N GLY A 103 -2.69 -21.78 8.50
CA GLY A 103 -2.02 -23.03 8.13
C GLY A 103 -2.11 -24.13 9.19
N GLU A 104 -2.14 -23.77 10.48
CA GLU A 104 -2.37 -24.73 11.57
C GLU A 104 -3.85 -25.12 11.74
N ARG A 105 -4.79 -24.39 11.12
CA ARG A 105 -6.23 -24.72 11.09
C ARG A 105 -6.88 -24.35 9.75
N LYS A 106 -6.48 -25.01 8.66
CA LYS A 106 -7.41 -25.21 7.55
C LYS A 106 -8.43 -26.26 7.97
N HIS A 107 -9.43 -25.84 8.74
CA HIS A 107 -10.56 -26.71 9.02
C HIS A 107 -11.33 -26.90 7.70
N PRO A 108 -11.59 -28.13 7.23
CA PRO A 108 -12.24 -28.39 5.93
C PRO A 108 -13.58 -27.64 5.76
N SER A 109 -14.29 -27.38 6.86
CA SER A 109 -15.49 -26.55 6.87
C SER A 109 -15.31 -25.11 6.36
N ARG A 110 -14.10 -24.55 6.37
CA ARG A 110 -13.84 -23.17 5.93
C ARG A 110 -13.76 -23.07 4.40
N ASP A 111 -13.23 -24.09 3.75
CA ASP A 111 -13.23 -24.23 2.29
C ASP A 111 -14.66 -24.53 1.79
N LEU A 112 -15.37 -25.45 2.47
CA LEU A 112 -16.80 -25.69 2.22
C LEU A 112 -17.65 -24.42 2.42
N ALA A 113 -17.36 -23.60 3.44
CA ALA A 113 -18.04 -22.33 3.67
C ALA A 113 -17.65 -21.25 2.65
N SER A 114 -16.49 -21.37 2.00
CA SER A 114 -16.10 -20.50 0.88
C SER A 114 -16.92 -20.84 -0.36
N HIS A 115 -17.04 -22.13 -0.69
CA HIS A 115 -17.85 -22.60 -1.80
C HIS A 115 -19.35 -22.30 -1.61
N ALA A 116 -19.86 -22.38 -0.37
CA ALA A 116 -21.22 -21.96 -0.06
C ALA A 116 -21.45 -20.45 -0.34
N ARG A 117 -20.48 -19.59 0.02
CA ARG A 117 -20.55 -18.14 -0.24
C ARG A 117 -20.46 -17.80 -1.72
N GLU A 118 -19.63 -18.52 -2.46
CA GLU A 118 -19.48 -18.38 -3.91
C GLU A 118 -20.77 -18.79 -4.64
N ALA A 119 -21.36 -19.94 -4.29
CA ALA A 119 -22.63 -20.40 -4.84
C ALA A 119 -23.79 -19.41 -4.55
N LEU A 120 -23.83 -18.79 -3.36
CA LEU A 120 -24.80 -17.72 -3.07
C LEU A 120 -24.59 -16.47 -3.91
N ALA A 121 -23.33 -16.07 -4.16
CA ALA A 121 -23.00 -14.93 -4.99
C ALA A 121 -23.38 -15.13 -6.46
N GLU A 122 -23.35 -16.38 -6.93
CA GLU A 122 -23.79 -16.80 -8.27
C GLU A 122 -25.31 -17.02 -8.37
N GLY A 123 -26.06 -16.84 -7.28
CA GLY A 123 -27.51 -17.11 -7.23
C GLY A 123 -27.86 -18.61 -7.24
N ASN A 124 -26.87 -19.49 -7.10
CA ASN A 124 -27.03 -20.94 -7.04
C ASN A 124 -27.38 -21.38 -5.60
N THR A 125 -28.64 -21.21 -5.24
CA THR A 125 -29.15 -21.56 -3.90
C THR A 125 -29.07 -23.06 -3.59
N GLU A 126 -29.20 -23.92 -4.60
CA GLU A 126 -29.11 -25.38 -4.43
C GLU A 126 -27.68 -25.81 -4.10
N GLY A 127 -26.69 -25.26 -4.82
CA GLY A 127 -25.27 -25.45 -4.53
C GLY A 127 -24.89 -24.94 -3.15
N ALA A 128 -25.40 -23.78 -2.74
CA ALA A 128 -25.16 -23.24 -1.40
C ALA A 128 -25.70 -24.17 -0.30
N LEU A 129 -26.93 -24.68 -0.44
CA LEU A 129 -27.52 -25.62 0.50
C LEU A 129 -26.78 -26.96 0.58
N HIS A 130 -26.25 -27.43 -0.55
CA HIS A 130 -25.42 -28.64 -0.59
C HIS A 130 -24.18 -28.49 0.29
N TRP A 131 -23.43 -27.39 0.12
CA TRP A 131 -22.24 -27.09 0.91
C TRP A 131 -22.56 -26.86 2.39
N ILE A 132 -23.68 -26.20 2.71
CA ILE A 132 -24.17 -26.04 4.08
C ILE A 132 -24.46 -27.42 4.71
N SER A 133 -25.11 -28.33 4.00
CA SER A 133 -25.40 -29.67 4.52
C SER A 133 -24.13 -30.50 4.79
N MET A 134 -23.07 -30.32 3.99
CA MET A 134 -21.78 -30.97 4.23
C MET A 134 -21.10 -30.44 5.50
N ILE A 135 -21.20 -29.13 5.75
CA ILE A 135 -20.71 -28.50 6.98
C ILE A 135 -21.49 -29.01 8.20
N GLU A 136 -22.81 -29.10 8.13
CA GLU A 136 -23.67 -29.57 9.22
C GLU A 136 -23.45 -31.05 9.56
N ARG A 137 -23.11 -31.88 8.57
CA ARG A 137 -22.80 -33.30 8.76
C ARG A 137 -21.39 -33.57 9.29
N GLY A 138 -20.56 -32.54 9.42
CA GLY A 138 -19.18 -32.68 9.91
C GLY A 138 -18.28 -33.52 9.01
N VAL A 139 -18.62 -33.65 7.72
CA VAL A 139 -17.79 -34.39 6.76
C VAL A 139 -16.63 -33.48 6.36
N ALA A 140 -15.51 -33.70 7.03
CA ALA A 140 -14.21 -33.09 6.77
C ALA A 140 -13.41 -33.94 5.76
#